data_AF-A0AAW6R4G1-F1
#
_entry.id   AF-A0AAW6R4G1-F1
#
_cell.length_a   1.000
_cell.length_b   1.000
_cell.length_c   1.000
_cell.angle_alpha   90.00
_cell.angle_beta   90.00
_cell.angle_gamma   90.00
#
_symmetry.space_group_name_H-M   'P 1'
#
loop_
_entity.id
_entity.type
_entity.pdbx_description
1 polymer ?
#
loop_
_entity_poly.entity_id
_entity_poly.type
_entity_poly.pdbx_seq_one_letter_code
_entity_poly.pdbx_strand_id
1 'polypeptide(L)'
;MYPMDRIQQKHARQIDLLENLTAVIQDYPNPACIRDETGKFIFCNTLFHESFLTQDQSAEKWLLSQRDFCELISVTEMEAYRNEHTHLNLVEDVFIQNRFWTI
;
A
#
# COMPACT_ATOMS: atom_id res chain seq x y z
N MET A 1 -32.50 -21.12 -8.44
CA MET A 1 -31.15 -20.67 -8.06
C MET A 1 -31.35 -19.37 -7.30
N TYR A 2 -31.19 -19.36 -5.98
CA TYR A 2 -31.39 -18.14 -5.18
C TYR A 2 -30.30 -17.13 -5.57
N PRO A 3 -30.62 -15.83 -5.72
CA PRO A 3 -29.60 -14.83 -5.99
C PRO A 3 -28.60 -14.87 -4.83
N MET A 4 -27.32 -15.06 -5.15
CA MET A 4 -26.23 -14.93 -4.17
C MET A 4 -26.45 -13.65 -3.38
N ASP A 5 -26.34 -13.74 -2.05
CA ASP A 5 -26.54 -12.61 -1.16
C ASP A 5 -25.61 -11.47 -1.62
N ARG A 6 -26.15 -10.24 -1.72
CA ARG A 6 -25.40 -9.08 -2.23
C ARG A 6 -24.11 -8.86 -1.44
N ILE A 7 -24.11 -9.26 -0.17
CA ILE A 7 -22.95 -9.23 0.72
C ILE A 7 -21.85 -10.20 0.22
N GLN A 8 -22.22 -11.43 -0.11
CA GLN A 8 -21.28 -12.43 -0.63
C GLN A 8 -20.70 -12.03 -1.99
N GLN A 9 -21.52 -11.43 -2.86
CA GLN A 9 -21.05 -10.92 -4.16
C GLN A 9 -20.06 -9.75 -4.00
N LYS A 10 -20.30 -8.84 -3.05
CA LYS A 10 -19.39 -7.74 -2.76
C LYS A 10 -18.05 -8.27 -2.22
N HIS A 11 -18.09 -9.21 -1.28
CA HIS A 11 -16.89 -9.84 -0.74
C HIS A 11 -16.07 -10.56 -1.80
N ALA A 12 -16.71 -11.36 -2.67
CA ALA A 12 -16.01 -12.05 -3.75
C ALA A 12 -15.28 -11.06 -4.68
N ARG A 13 -15.95 -9.98 -5.09
CA ARG A 13 -15.33 -8.93 -5.92
C ARG A 13 -14.14 -8.25 -5.25
N GLN A 14 -14.19 -8.04 -3.93
CA GLN A 14 -13.08 -7.44 -3.19
C GLN A 14 -11.86 -8.38 -3.14
N ILE A 15 -12.10 -9.68 -2.95
CA ILE A 15 -11.05 -10.70 -3.00
C ILE A 15 -10.43 -10.74 -4.39
N ASP A 16 -11.25 -10.84 -5.44
CA ASP A 16 -10.77 -10.87 -6.83
C ASP A 16 -9.94 -9.62 -7.17
N LEU A 17 -10.38 -8.43 -6.72
CA LEU A 17 -9.64 -7.19 -6.95
C LEU A 17 -8.28 -7.21 -6.25
N LEU A 18 -8.23 -7.66 -4.99
CA LEU A 18 -6.99 -7.74 -4.22
C LEU A 18 -6.01 -8.74 -4.85
N GLU A 19 -6.48 -9.90 -5.30
CA GLU A 19 -5.65 -10.90 -5.97
C GLU A 19 -5.05 -10.34 -7.27
N ASN A 20 -5.87 -9.69 -8.10
CA ASN A 20 -5.40 -9.08 -9.35
C ASN A 20 -4.39 -7.95 -9.09
N LEU A 21 -4.65 -7.08 -8.10
CA LEU A 21 -3.73 -6.01 -7.75
C LEU A 21 -2.41 -6.58 -7.21
N THR A 22 -2.48 -7.62 -6.38
CA THR A 22 -1.29 -8.31 -5.86
C THR A 22 -0.44 -8.87 -6.99
N ALA A 23 -1.05 -9.51 -7.99
CA ALA A 23 -0.32 -10.03 -9.15
C ALA A 23 0.40 -8.91 -9.92
N VAL A 24 -0.26 -7.77 -10.16
CA VAL A 24 0.36 -6.61 -10.82
C VAL A 24 1.51 -6.04 -10.00
N ILE A 25 1.30 -5.85 -8.69
CA ILE A 25 2.30 -5.24 -7.80
C ILE A 25 3.50 -6.17 -7.57
N GLN A 26 3.29 -7.48 -7.60
CA GLN A 26 4.37 -8.47 -7.48
C GLN A 26 5.39 -8.36 -8.62
N ASP A 27 4.93 -8.12 -9.86
CA ASP A 27 5.79 -7.98 -11.04
C ASP A 27 6.23 -6.52 -11.30
N TYR A 28 5.83 -5.57 -10.44
CA TYR A 28 6.17 -4.16 -10.59
C TYR A 28 7.67 -3.90 -10.33
N PRO A 29 8.39 -3.21 -11.23
CA PRO A 29 9.85 -3.09 -11.17
C PRO A 29 10.36 -2.03 -10.17
N ASN A 30 9.56 -1.65 -9.17
CA ASN A 30 9.95 -0.77 -8.08
C ASN A 30 9.33 -1.23 -6.75
N PRO A 31 9.85 -0.77 -5.59
CA PRO A 31 9.22 -1.03 -4.29
C PRO A 31 7.75 -0.59 -4.27
N ALA A 32 6.86 -1.52 -3.94
CA ALA A 32 5.43 -1.25 -3.85
C ALA A 32 4.76 -2.13 -2.81
N CYS A 33 3.67 -1.62 -2.23
CA CYS A 33 2.89 -2.31 -1.22
C CYS A 33 1.40 -1.97 -1.35
N ILE A 34 0.56 -2.78 -0.70
CA ILE A 34 -0.88 -2.59 -0.61
C ILE A 34 -1.23 -2.49 0.87
N ARG A 35 -1.99 -1.47 1.24
CA ARG A 35 -2.51 -1.25 2.60
C ARG A 35 -4.04 -1.23 2.60
N ASP A 36 -4.62 -1.62 3.72
CA ASP A 36 -6.06 -1.47 3.95
C ASP A 36 -6.40 -0.16 4.67
N GLU A 37 -7.70 0.13 4.82
CA GLU A 37 -8.19 1.34 5.49
C GLU A 37 -7.82 1.43 6.99
N THR A 38 -7.37 0.32 7.59
CA THR A 38 -6.90 0.30 8.99
C THR A 38 -5.41 0.65 9.09
N GLY A 39 -4.74 0.83 7.95
CA GLY A 39 -3.32 1.08 7.85
C GLY A 39 -2.47 -0.19 7.99
N LYS A 40 -3.06 -1.38 7.83
CA LYS A 40 -2.33 -2.65 7.82
C LYS A 40 -1.71 -2.88 6.46
N PHE A 41 -0.46 -3.32 6.42
CA PHE A 41 0.15 -3.81 5.17
C PHE A 41 -0.44 -5.18 4.81
N ILE A 42 -1.13 -5.24 3.67
CA ILE A 42 -1.72 -6.46 3.13
C ILE A 42 -0.70 -7.24 2.31
N PHE A 43 0.11 -6.52 1.53
CA PHE A 43 1.13 -7.10 0.66
C PHE A 43 2.29 -6.12 0.45
N CYS A 44 3.51 -6.63 0.38
CA CYS A 44 4.70 -5.89 -0.05
C CYS A 44 5.42 -6.73 -1.11
N ASN A 45 5.82 -6.13 -2.23
CA ASN A 45 6.53 -6.86 -3.28
C ASN A 45 8.00 -7.10 -2.91
N THR A 46 8.68 -7.95 -3.69
CA THR A 46 10.08 -8.33 -3.43
C THR A 46 11.01 -7.12 -3.29
N LEU A 47 10.86 -6.12 -4.17
CA LEU A 47 11.72 -4.93 -4.14
C LEU A 47 11.46 -4.04 -2.91
N PHE A 48 10.24 -4.03 -2.38
CA PHE A 48 9.94 -3.39 -1.10
C PHE A 48 10.66 -4.09 0.05
N HIS A 49 10.68 -5.42 0.05
CA HIS A 49 11.43 -6.18 1.05
C HIS A 49 12.94 -5.93 0.96
N GLU A 50 13.50 -6.02 -0.25
CA GLU A 50 14.94 -5.84 -0.51
C GLU A 50 15.42 -4.42 -0.22
N SER A 51 14.59 -3.42 -0.51
CA SER A 51 14.90 -2.03 -0.18
C SER A 51 14.69 -1.83 1.31
N PHE A 52 13.45 -1.92 1.79
CA PHE A 52 13.03 -1.33 3.06
C PHE A 52 13.12 -2.25 4.28
N LEU A 53 13.05 -3.56 4.09
CA LEU A 53 12.87 -4.54 5.18
C LEU A 53 14.11 -5.42 5.42
N THR A 54 15.31 -4.83 5.30
CA THR A 54 16.60 -5.55 5.38
C THR A 54 16.99 -6.07 6.76
N GLN A 55 16.23 -5.75 7.82
CA GLN A 55 16.54 -6.12 9.21
C GLN A 55 15.55 -7.15 9.79
N ASP A 56 14.89 -7.95 8.95
CA ASP A 56 13.81 -8.88 9.35
C ASP A 56 12.70 -8.21 10.18
N GLN A 57 12.50 -6.91 9.96
CA GLN A 57 11.45 -6.12 10.62
C GLN A 57 10.16 -6.13 9.79
N SER A 58 9.02 -6.01 10.45
CA SER A 58 7.73 -5.86 9.75
C SER A 58 7.64 -4.49 9.05
N ALA A 59 6.79 -4.40 8.03
CA ALA A 59 6.55 -3.15 7.31
C ALA A 59 6.01 -2.04 8.23
N GLU A 60 5.19 -2.37 9.23
CA GLU A 60 4.71 -1.42 10.23
C GLU A 60 5.86 -0.86 11.08
N LYS A 61 6.75 -1.73 11.55
CA LYS A 61 7.93 -1.30 12.33
C LYS A 61 8.86 -0.43 11.49
N TRP A 62 9.06 -0.79 10.22
CA TRP A 62 9.80 0.03 9.29
C TRP A 62 9.16 1.41 9.12
N LEU A 63 7.86 1.48 8.82
CA LEU A 63 7.17 2.76 8.61
C LEU A 63 7.26 3.65 9.86
N LEU A 64 7.00 3.11 11.04
CA LEU A 64 7.10 3.84 12.31
C LEU A 64 8.53 4.30 12.65
N SER A 65 9.56 3.64 12.11
CA SER A 65 10.94 4.08 12.25
C SER A 65 11.29 5.29 11.37
N GLN A 66 10.50 5.54 10.31
CA GLN A 66 10.68 6.65 9.38
C GLN A 66 9.77 7.81 9.77
N ARG A 67 10.08 8.53 10.86
CA ARG A 67 9.17 9.51 11.47
C ARG A 67 8.56 10.50 10.48
N ASP A 68 9.40 11.26 9.77
CA ASP A 68 8.94 12.32 8.87
C ASP A 68 8.10 11.75 7.71
N PHE A 69 8.55 10.62 7.15
CA PHE A 69 7.80 9.94 6.09
C PHE A 69 6.47 9.37 6.58
N CYS A 70 6.45 8.77 7.78
CA CYS A 70 5.24 8.21 8.39
C CYS A 70 4.17 9.28 8.59
N GLU A 71 4.56 10.47 9.07
CA GLU A 71 3.65 11.60 9.24
C GLU A 71 3.09 12.08 7.89
N LEU A 72 3.94 12.24 6.87
CA LEU A 72 3.54 12.67 5.53
C LEU A 72 2.60 11.66 4.84
N ILE A 73 3.04 10.41 4.72
CA ILE A 73 2.29 9.40 3.96
C ILE A 73 0.96 9.07 4.62
N SER A 74 0.84 9.18 5.95
CA SER A 74 -0.42 8.96 6.65
C SER A 74 -1.48 10.00 6.29
N VAL A 75 -1.08 11.27 6.16
CA VAL A 75 -2.01 12.35 5.74
C VAL A 75 -2.43 12.14 4.29
N THR A 76 -1.46 11.91 3.40
CA THR A 76 -1.73 11.70 1.98
C THR A 76 -2.57 10.44 1.74
N GLU A 77 -2.32 9.33 2.44
CA GLU A 77 -3.13 8.10 2.37
C GLU A 77 -4.58 8.37 2.78
N MET A 78 -4.80 9.12 3.86
CA MET A 78 -6.15 9.48 4.32
C MET A 78 -6.88 10.40 3.33
N GLU A 79 -6.18 11.36 2.72
CA GLU A 79 -6.76 12.27 1.70
C GLU A 79 -7.11 11.51 0.42
N ALA A 80 -6.17 10.70 -0.09
CA ALA A 80 -6.35 9.87 -1.28
C ALA A 80 -7.54 8.92 -1.14
N TYR A 81 -7.67 8.24 0.01
CA TYR A 81 -8.74 7.28 0.25
C TYR A 81 -10.10 7.92 0.56
N ARG A 82 -10.16 9.11 1.18
CA ARG A 82 -11.44 9.70 1.59
C ARG A 82 -12.00 10.71 0.60
N ASN A 83 -11.13 11.49 -0.02
CA ASN A 83 -11.51 12.71 -0.73
C ASN A 83 -11.09 12.67 -2.20
N GLU A 84 -9.99 11.99 -2.51
CA GLU A 84 -9.22 12.24 -3.74
C GLU A 84 -9.08 11.02 -4.66
N HIS A 85 -10.11 10.17 -4.73
CA HIS A 85 -10.12 8.98 -5.60
C HIS A 85 -9.89 9.24 -7.10
N THR A 86 -10.11 10.47 -7.56
CA THR A 86 -9.91 10.87 -8.96
C THR A 86 -8.64 11.69 -9.19
N HIS A 87 -7.88 11.99 -8.13
CA HIS A 87 -6.66 12.78 -8.21
C HIS A 87 -5.43 11.88 -8.11
N LEU A 88 -4.33 12.34 -8.70
CA LEU A 88 -3.02 11.75 -8.48
C LEU A 88 -2.42 12.39 -7.22
N ASN A 89 -2.27 11.57 -6.18
CA ASN A 89 -1.71 11.99 -4.90
C ASN A 89 -0.23 11.58 -4.88
N LEU A 90 0.66 12.51 -4.57
CA LEU A 90 2.11 12.28 -4.56
C LEU A 90 2.74 12.77 -3.26
N VAL A 91 3.71 12.01 -2.75
CA VAL A 91 4.68 12.45 -1.75
C VAL A 91 6.03 12.56 -2.44
N GLU A 92 6.43 13.78 -2.78
CA GLU A 92 7.64 14.04 -3.57
C GLU A 92 8.89 14.22 -2.70
N ASP A 93 10.04 13.86 -3.26
CA ASP A 93 11.39 14.13 -2.72
C ASP A 93 11.61 13.65 -1.27
N VAL A 94 11.03 12.51 -0.88
CA VAL A 94 11.26 11.93 0.44
C VAL A 94 12.56 11.14 0.47
N PHE A 95 13.41 11.42 1.46
CA PHE A 95 14.69 10.72 1.63
C PHE A 95 14.52 9.48 2.50
N ILE A 96 14.62 8.30 1.89
CA ILE A 96 14.48 6.99 2.54
C ILE A 96 15.63 6.10 2.10
N GLN A 97 16.36 5.54 3.08
CA GLN A 97 17.48 4.61 2.85
C GLN A 97 18.49 5.11 1.81
N ASN A 98 19.00 6.32 2.04
CA ASN A 98 20.06 6.91 1.23
C ASN A 98 19.67 7.20 -0.24
N ARG A 99 18.37 7.32 -0.55
CA ARG A 99 17.83 7.71 -1.85
C ARG A 99 16.61 8.61 -1.69
N PHE A 100 16.38 9.47 -2.68
CA PHE A 100 15.15 10.26 -2.80
C PHE A 100 14.10 9.46 -3.58
N TRP A 101 12.87 9.50 -3.10
CA TRP A 101 11.73 8.81 -3.68
C TRP A 101 10.58 9.79 -3.91
N THR A 102 9.82 9.54 -4.97
CA THR A 102 8.48 10.08 -5.15
C THR A 102 7.52 8.89 -5.07
N ILE A 103 6.53 9.00 -4.19
CA ILE A 103 5.57 7.93 -3.87
C ILE A 103 4.19 8.38 -4.29
#